data_AF-A0A428NVR1-F1
#
_entry.id   AF-A0A428NVR1-F1
#
_cell.length_a   1.000
_cell.length_b   1.000
_cell.length_c   1.000
_cell.angle_alpha   90.00
_cell.angle_beta   90.00
_cell.angle_gamma   90.00
#
_symmetry.space_group_name_H-M   'P 1'
#
loop_
_entity.id
_entity.type
_entity.pdbx_description
1 polymer ?
#
loop_
_entity_poly.entity_id
_entity_poly.type
_entity_poly.pdbx_seq_one_letter_code
_entity_poly.pdbx_strand_id
1 'polypeptide(L)'
;MSNLLCDICNTMFKGPKLKQSRSGGGVVIIKHLKSLEQLQSGIKAGCAVCAALGRRVASKSVQLETLSSFNSGYLIYDFGLPGHTTFLLTWEIDGQVETAGLGFGLLPLGAIIQHLCQPKSATFNSDAAIQLMRGWLGTCLDQHQKCTQCGKDSEQFQLPTRLLDAGVLGSKGCRLVLTNSDSVSGGYLTLSHSWGSSPFLQLKSETMSALTAGIPTHELPATFRDAVFIAHQLGIRCMWIDSLCIQQDSEEDWVREAPTMWHVYGFALINIVAGHSEGPEDGLFPPRDISSVESLIVKSKWDDQLKTNYLLWNKSALRDDFESTPLTQRGWVFQERLLAPRILQFGKMQVYWRCSELFATEAWPQGVHFATGEALRFGTGLDALDKKASMEIPPISKWPQVAVNTASEEPVAAWERLVAKYSNTKLTYGEDKLVALSGIAKLFQQMFKDRYLAGLWWSPFARLLCWRRDDHQDKEARVRPDYRAPSDAPHFALGGVLGRSSRRKCRTARE
;
A
#
# COMPACT_ATOMS: atom_id res chain seq x y z
N MET A 1 -33.30 -1.68 -6.08
CA MET A 1 -31.91 -2.13 -6.18
C MET A 1 -31.57 -2.16 -7.66
N SER A 2 -30.89 -1.14 -8.15
CA SER A 2 -30.38 -1.08 -9.51
C SER A 2 -29.45 -2.27 -9.74
N ASN A 3 -29.72 -3.09 -10.76
CA ASN A 3 -28.77 -4.11 -11.18
C ASN A 3 -27.55 -3.36 -11.76
N LEU A 4 -26.51 -3.19 -10.95
CA LEU A 4 -25.20 -2.64 -11.34
C LEU A 4 -24.42 -3.60 -12.27
N LEU A 5 -25.09 -4.55 -12.93
CA LEU A 5 -24.52 -5.51 -13.87
C LEU A 5 -25.35 -5.51 -15.15
N CYS A 6 -24.66 -5.50 -16.31
CA CYS A 6 -25.31 -5.76 -17.59
C CYS A 6 -25.70 -7.24 -17.71
N ASP A 7 -26.57 -7.55 -18.68
CA ASP A 7 -27.09 -8.91 -18.87
C ASP A 7 -25.98 -9.94 -19.09
N ILE A 8 -24.93 -9.58 -19.83
CA ILE A 8 -23.77 -10.44 -20.08
C ILE A 8 -23.02 -10.75 -18.79
N CYS A 9 -22.69 -9.74 -17.97
CA CYS A 9 -22.00 -9.99 -16.70
C CYS A 9 -22.87 -10.77 -15.71
N ASN A 10 -24.19 -10.60 -15.78
CA ASN A 10 -25.14 -11.33 -14.94
C ASN A 10 -25.21 -12.83 -15.29
N THR A 11 -24.80 -13.27 -16.49
CA THR A 11 -24.77 -14.70 -16.82
C THR A 11 -23.69 -15.45 -16.05
N MET A 12 -22.63 -14.78 -15.60
CA MET A 12 -21.57 -15.40 -14.81
C MET A 12 -22.08 -16.00 -13.49
N PHE A 13 -23.18 -15.46 -12.96
CA PHE A 13 -23.80 -15.89 -11.70
C PHE A 13 -24.97 -16.87 -11.92
N LYS A 14 -25.10 -17.44 -13.12
CA LYS A 14 -26.12 -18.42 -13.50
C LYS A 14 -25.43 -19.70 -14.01
N GLY A 15 -26.07 -20.86 -13.85
CA GLY A 15 -25.56 -22.15 -14.32
C GLY A 15 -24.78 -22.94 -13.24
N PRO A 16 -24.12 -24.05 -13.60
CA PRO A 16 -23.42 -24.89 -12.62
C PRO A 16 -22.17 -24.20 -12.08
N LYS A 17 -21.92 -24.29 -10.76
CA LYS A 17 -20.65 -23.85 -10.18
C LYS A 17 -19.57 -24.85 -10.58
N LEU A 18 -18.72 -24.51 -11.55
CA LEU A 18 -17.60 -25.37 -11.93
C LEU A 18 -16.61 -25.45 -10.74
N LYS A 19 -16.70 -26.51 -9.95
CA LYS A 19 -15.72 -26.84 -8.91
C LYS A 19 -14.46 -27.35 -9.58
N GLN A 20 -13.40 -26.55 -9.59
CA GLN A 20 -12.07 -27.08 -9.92
C GLN A 20 -11.51 -27.83 -8.71
N SER A 21 -11.25 -29.12 -8.88
CA SER A 21 -10.46 -29.87 -7.89
C SER A 21 -8.99 -29.44 -7.99
N ARG A 22 -8.28 -29.48 -6.86
CA ARG A 22 -6.82 -29.24 -6.80
C ARG A 22 -5.98 -30.26 -7.59
N SER A 23 -6.60 -31.24 -8.26
CA SER A 23 -5.93 -32.36 -8.92
C SER A 23 -6.04 -32.31 -10.45
N GLY A 24 -5.11 -31.60 -11.10
CA GLY A 24 -4.61 -31.91 -12.44
C GLY A 24 -5.53 -31.72 -13.67
N GLY A 25 -6.80 -31.34 -13.51
CA GLY A 25 -7.69 -31.01 -14.64
C GLY A 25 -7.36 -29.63 -15.22
N GLY A 26 -7.24 -29.53 -16.56
CA GLY A 26 -6.94 -28.27 -17.25
C GLY A 26 -7.89 -27.12 -16.89
N VAL A 27 -7.36 -25.89 -16.89
CA VAL A 27 -8.11 -24.68 -16.53
C VAL A 27 -9.10 -24.33 -17.66
N VAL A 28 -10.40 -24.55 -17.43
CA VAL A 28 -11.46 -24.18 -18.39
C VAL A 28 -11.85 -22.71 -18.22
N ILE A 29 -11.44 -21.87 -19.17
CA ILE A 29 -11.85 -20.46 -19.24
C ILE A 29 -13.18 -20.36 -20.00
N ILE A 30 -14.22 -19.80 -19.36
CA ILE A 30 -15.54 -19.58 -19.97
C ILE A 30 -15.54 -18.24 -20.71
N LYS A 31 -16.08 -18.20 -21.94
CA LYS A 31 -16.19 -16.95 -22.72
C LYS A 31 -17.16 -15.95 -22.06
N HIS A 32 -16.81 -14.66 -22.06
CA HIS A 32 -17.57 -13.56 -21.46
C HIS A 32 -17.98 -12.53 -22.53
N LEU A 33 -17.32 -11.37 -22.59
CA LEU A 33 -17.53 -10.35 -23.63
C LEU A 33 -16.72 -10.73 -24.88
N LYS A 34 -17.33 -10.65 -26.06
CA LYS A 34 -16.77 -11.07 -27.36
C LYS A 34 -16.30 -9.91 -28.22
N SER A 35 -16.55 -8.67 -27.80
CA SER A 35 -16.20 -7.49 -28.57
C SER A 35 -16.06 -6.24 -27.69
N LEU A 36 -15.40 -5.23 -28.23
CA LEU A 36 -15.22 -3.93 -27.58
C LEU A 36 -16.56 -3.20 -27.40
N GLU A 37 -17.48 -3.33 -28.35
CA GLU A 37 -18.81 -2.71 -28.29
C GLU A 37 -19.61 -3.25 -27.11
N GLN A 38 -19.49 -4.54 -26.80
CA GLN A 38 -20.13 -5.12 -25.62
C GLN A 38 -19.57 -4.56 -24.32
N LEU A 39 -18.25 -4.36 -24.25
CA LEU A 39 -17.61 -3.72 -23.09
C LEU A 39 -18.07 -2.27 -22.93
N GLN A 40 -18.02 -1.48 -24.01
CA GLN A 40 -18.44 -0.08 -24.01
C GLN A 40 -19.92 0.09 -23.68
N SER A 41 -20.78 -0.76 -24.23
CA SER A 41 -22.21 -0.79 -23.92
C SER A 41 -22.45 -1.10 -22.45
N GLY A 42 -21.75 -2.08 -21.89
CA GLY A 42 -21.80 -2.39 -20.47
C GLY A 42 -21.34 -1.23 -19.58
N ILE A 43 -20.26 -0.53 -19.96
CA ILE A 43 -19.78 0.67 -19.23
C ILE A 43 -20.82 1.78 -19.27
N LYS A 44 -21.39 2.09 -20.45
CA LYS A 44 -22.46 3.09 -20.61
C LYS A 44 -23.71 2.74 -19.81
N ALA A 45 -24.02 1.46 -19.67
CA ALA A 45 -25.11 0.96 -18.84
C ALA A 45 -24.80 0.96 -17.34
N GLY A 46 -23.61 1.40 -16.91
CA GLY A 46 -23.22 1.44 -15.50
C GLY A 46 -22.86 0.07 -14.90
N CYS A 47 -22.52 -0.92 -15.73
CA CYS A 47 -22.10 -2.24 -15.24
C CYS A 47 -20.76 -2.15 -14.53
N ALA A 48 -20.73 -2.47 -13.23
CA ALA A 48 -19.54 -2.39 -12.38
C ALA A 48 -18.41 -3.33 -12.85
N VAL A 49 -18.74 -4.54 -13.34
CA VAL A 49 -17.74 -5.48 -13.87
C VAL A 49 -17.14 -4.96 -15.18
N CYS A 50 -17.97 -4.46 -16.10
CA CYS A 50 -17.49 -3.83 -17.34
C CYS A 50 -16.66 -2.58 -17.06
N ALA A 51 -17.06 -1.74 -16.09
CA ALA A 51 -16.30 -0.56 -15.69
C ALA A 51 -14.94 -0.94 -15.11
N ALA A 52 -14.87 -1.96 -14.25
CA ALA A 52 -13.60 -2.44 -13.71
C ALA A 52 -12.69 -3.03 -14.78
N LEU A 53 -13.25 -3.81 -15.72
CA LEU A 53 -12.53 -4.36 -16.85
C LEU A 53 -12.03 -3.26 -17.80
N GLY A 54 -12.88 -2.29 -18.14
CA GLY A 54 -12.55 -1.16 -18.99
C GLY A 54 -11.42 -0.30 -18.42
N ARG A 55 -11.46 0.01 -17.12
CA ARG A 55 -10.36 0.69 -16.43
C ARG A 55 -9.05 -0.09 -16.54
N ARG A 56 -9.11 -1.42 -16.39
CA ARG A 56 -7.93 -2.27 -16.42
C ARG A 56 -7.33 -2.38 -17.82
N VAL A 57 -8.16 -2.47 -18.85
CA VAL A 57 -7.75 -2.42 -20.26
C VAL A 57 -7.11 -1.05 -20.58
N ALA A 58 -7.76 0.05 -20.20
CA ALA A 58 -7.25 1.40 -20.44
C ALA A 58 -5.92 1.69 -19.72
N SER A 59 -5.72 1.12 -18.53
CA SER A 59 -4.48 1.31 -17.73
C SER A 59 -3.21 0.76 -18.40
N LYS A 60 -3.34 -0.03 -19.47
CA LYS A 60 -2.22 -0.58 -20.24
C LYS A 60 -1.77 0.32 -21.39
N SER A 61 -2.04 1.62 -21.30
CA SER A 61 -1.69 2.64 -22.30
C SER A 61 -2.32 2.39 -23.69
N VAL A 62 -3.46 1.67 -23.71
CA VAL A 62 -4.24 1.48 -24.93
C VAL A 62 -5.54 2.26 -24.78
N GLN A 63 -5.78 3.21 -25.69
CA GLN A 63 -7.10 3.81 -25.78
C GLN A 63 -8.07 2.70 -26.18
N LEU A 64 -9.15 2.55 -25.41
CA LEU A 64 -10.16 1.52 -25.70
C LEU A 64 -10.64 1.60 -27.15
N GLU A 65 -10.70 2.82 -27.72
CA GLU A 65 -11.13 3.14 -29.08
C GLU A 65 -10.17 2.67 -30.18
N THR A 66 -8.90 2.40 -29.86
CA THR A 66 -7.86 2.02 -30.85
C THR A 66 -7.65 0.51 -30.97
N LEU A 67 -8.41 -0.30 -30.22
CA LEU A 67 -8.29 -1.76 -30.19
C LEU A 67 -8.90 -2.39 -31.45
N SER A 68 -8.16 -3.27 -32.13
CA SER A 68 -8.66 -3.97 -33.33
C SER A 68 -9.48 -5.22 -32.99
N SER A 69 -9.20 -5.86 -31.85
CA SER A 69 -10.00 -6.97 -31.33
C SER A 69 -9.95 -7.06 -29.81
N PHE A 70 -11.07 -7.48 -29.21
CA PHE A 70 -11.19 -7.68 -27.76
C PHE A 70 -12.04 -8.90 -27.46
N ASN A 71 -11.49 -9.83 -26.68
CA ASN A 71 -12.22 -10.94 -26.10
C ASN A 71 -11.94 -11.02 -24.61
N SER A 72 -12.92 -11.45 -23.83
CA SER A 72 -12.73 -11.76 -22.42
C SER A 72 -13.27 -13.14 -22.05
N GLY A 73 -12.62 -13.72 -21.05
CA GLY A 73 -13.05 -14.95 -20.41
C GLY A 73 -13.09 -14.80 -18.91
N TYR A 74 -13.71 -15.76 -18.24
CA TYR A 74 -13.72 -15.84 -16.78
C TYR A 74 -13.53 -17.26 -16.29
N LEU A 75 -13.06 -17.34 -15.06
CA LEU A 75 -12.88 -18.58 -14.33
C LEU A 75 -13.31 -18.36 -12.88
N ILE A 76 -13.94 -19.37 -12.28
CA ILE A 76 -14.39 -19.34 -10.89
C ILE A 76 -13.63 -20.40 -10.10
N TYR A 77 -12.86 -19.97 -9.11
CA TYR A 77 -12.23 -20.83 -8.13
C TYR A 77 -13.09 -20.89 -6.88
N ASP A 78 -13.63 -22.08 -6.59
CA ASP A 78 -14.25 -22.38 -5.31
C ASP A 78 -13.25 -23.12 -4.44
N PHE A 79 -12.71 -22.45 -3.43
CA PHE A 79 -11.75 -23.08 -2.52
C PHE A 79 -12.43 -23.95 -1.45
N GLY A 80 -13.76 -24.04 -1.42
CA GLY A 80 -14.51 -24.80 -0.42
C GLY A 80 -14.53 -24.18 0.97
N LEU A 81 -13.91 -23.00 1.14
CA LEU A 81 -13.96 -22.21 2.37
C LEU A 81 -15.03 -21.11 2.25
N PRO A 82 -15.78 -20.81 3.32
CA PRO A 82 -16.77 -19.73 3.33
C PRO A 82 -16.16 -18.40 2.89
N GLY A 83 -16.67 -17.82 1.79
CA GLY A 83 -16.18 -16.54 1.27
C GLY A 83 -14.94 -16.60 0.37
N HIS A 84 -14.36 -17.78 0.16
CA HIS A 84 -13.25 -17.97 -0.76
C HIS A 84 -13.76 -18.52 -2.10
N THR A 85 -14.71 -17.81 -2.71
CA THR A 85 -14.93 -17.93 -4.15
C THR A 85 -14.24 -16.75 -4.81
N THR A 86 -13.20 -17.03 -5.60
CA THR A 86 -12.52 -16.01 -6.40
C THR A 86 -12.88 -16.22 -7.85
N PHE A 87 -13.36 -15.20 -8.54
CA PHE A 87 -13.39 -15.26 -10.00
C PHE A 87 -12.33 -14.36 -10.60
N LEU A 88 -11.73 -14.84 -11.67
CA LEU A 88 -10.70 -14.17 -12.44
C LEU A 88 -11.27 -13.88 -13.82
N LEU A 89 -11.24 -12.61 -14.23
CA LEU A 89 -11.50 -12.22 -15.62
C LEU A 89 -10.18 -12.13 -16.36
N THR A 90 -10.09 -12.79 -17.52
CA THR A 90 -8.97 -12.67 -18.45
C THR A 90 -9.43 -11.97 -19.71
N TRP A 91 -8.50 -11.37 -20.45
CA TRP A 91 -8.82 -10.77 -21.74
C TRP A 91 -7.67 -10.90 -22.72
N GLU A 92 -8.02 -10.76 -23.98
CA GLU A 92 -7.14 -10.83 -25.13
C GLU A 92 -7.33 -9.55 -25.94
N ILE A 93 -6.21 -8.95 -26.32
CA ILE A 93 -6.13 -7.74 -27.14
C ILE A 93 -5.30 -8.09 -28.37
N ASP A 94 -5.85 -7.88 -29.57
CA ASP A 94 -5.11 -8.01 -30.84
C ASP A 94 -4.35 -9.34 -30.99
N GLY A 95 -4.97 -10.46 -30.58
CA GLY A 95 -4.37 -11.79 -30.65
C GLY A 95 -3.36 -12.12 -29.55
N GLN A 96 -3.08 -11.19 -28.64
CA GLN A 96 -2.18 -11.38 -27.50
C GLN A 96 -3.00 -11.60 -26.23
N VAL A 97 -2.89 -12.81 -25.67
CA VAL A 97 -3.52 -13.14 -24.39
C VAL A 97 -2.77 -12.41 -23.28
N GLU A 98 -3.39 -11.37 -22.74
CA GLU A 98 -2.85 -10.68 -21.57
C GLU A 98 -3.25 -11.48 -20.32
N THR A 99 -2.24 -11.98 -19.61
CA THR A 99 -2.41 -12.87 -18.44
C THR A 99 -2.75 -12.11 -17.15
N ALA A 100 -2.91 -10.79 -17.21
CA ALA A 100 -3.08 -9.92 -16.06
C ALA A 100 -4.53 -9.89 -15.55
N GLY A 101 -5.11 -11.04 -15.17
CA GLY A 101 -6.54 -11.11 -14.87
C GLY A 101 -7.03 -10.21 -13.70
N LEU A 102 -8.31 -9.86 -13.74
CA LEU A 102 -9.00 -9.04 -12.73
C LEU A 102 -9.71 -9.96 -11.73
N GLY A 103 -9.37 -9.85 -10.44
CA GLY A 103 -9.82 -10.75 -9.39
C GLY A 103 -10.94 -10.18 -8.54
N PHE A 104 -11.97 -10.98 -8.28
CA PHE A 104 -13.07 -10.63 -7.39
C PHE A 104 -13.30 -11.68 -6.31
N GLY A 105 -13.68 -11.24 -5.11
CA GLY A 105 -14.17 -12.11 -4.05
C GLY A 105 -15.70 -12.15 -4.02
N LEU A 106 -16.26 -13.31 -3.69
CA LEU A 106 -17.69 -13.51 -3.48
C LEU A 106 -17.97 -13.99 -2.06
N LEU A 107 -18.71 -13.17 -1.32
CA LEU A 107 -19.04 -13.42 0.08
C LEU A 107 -20.57 -13.55 0.25
N PRO A 108 -21.09 -14.61 0.89
CA PRO A 108 -22.53 -14.73 1.16
C PRO A 108 -23.03 -13.55 1.99
N LEU A 109 -23.98 -12.78 1.46
CA LEU A 109 -24.43 -11.52 2.06
C LEU A 109 -24.98 -11.71 3.49
N GLY A 110 -25.71 -12.80 3.73
CA GLY A 110 -26.28 -13.10 5.04
C GLY A 110 -25.23 -13.23 6.15
N ALA A 111 -23.99 -13.63 5.82
CA ALA A 111 -22.91 -13.73 6.79
C ALA A 111 -22.25 -12.38 7.11
N ILE A 112 -22.43 -11.37 6.25
CA ILE A 112 -21.59 -10.16 6.28
C ILE A 112 -22.37 -8.84 6.35
N ILE A 113 -23.69 -8.89 6.20
CA ILE A 113 -24.54 -7.69 6.04
C ILE A 113 -24.38 -6.68 7.19
N GLN A 114 -24.15 -7.16 8.41
CA GLN A 114 -23.96 -6.33 9.60
C GLN A 114 -22.65 -5.52 9.55
N HIS A 115 -21.66 -5.95 8.75
CA HIS A 115 -20.35 -5.30 8.63
C HIS A 115 -20.28 -4.28 7.48
N LEU A 116 -21.31 -4.20 6.63
CA LEU A 116 -21.35 -3.31 5.46
C LEU A 116 -22.07 -1.97 5.73
N CYS A 117 -22.70 -1.82 6.90
CA CYS A 117 -23.60 -0.73 7.22
C CYS A 117 -22.87 0.50 7.78
N GLN A 118 -22.37 1.36 6.89
CA GLN A 118 -22.13 2.78 7.20
C GLN A 118 -22.50 3.67 5.99
N PRO A 119 -23.01 4.89 6.20
CA PRO A 119 -23.25 5.84 5.12
C PRO A 119 -21.93 6.16 4.40
N LYS A 120 -21.87 5.88 3.10
CA LYS A 120 -20.71 6.23 2.27
C LYS A 120 -20.85 7.68 1.85
N SER A 121 -19.78 8.46 2.03
CA SER A 121 -19.79 9.88 1.69
C SER A 121 -19.17 10.15 0.33
N ALA A 122 -19.66 11.19 -0.35
CA ALA A 122 -19.05 11.69 -1.58
C ALA A 122 -17.63 12.21 -1.36
N THR A 123 -17.31 12.71 -0.16
CA THR A 123 -16.01 13.33 0.14
C THR A 123 -15.35 12.72 1.36
N PHE A 124 -14.02 12.78 1.37
CA PHE A 124 -13.17 12.26 2.44
C PHE A 124 -13.13 13.15 3.69
N ASN A 125 -13.55 14.41 3.58
CA ASN A 125 -13.60 15.38 4.67
C ASN A 125 -14.99 15.54 5.32
N SER A 126 -15.96 14.70 4.94
CA SER A 126 -17.30 14.70 5.55
C SER A 126 -17.29 14.17 7.00
N ASP A 127 -18.28 14.57 7.79
CA ASP A 127 -18.41 14.12 9.19
C ASP A 127 -18.41 12.60 9.34
N ALA A 128 -19.09 11.87 8.43
CA ALA A 128 -19.12 10.42 8.45
C ALA A 128 -17.73 9.80 8.21
N ALA A 129 -16.98 10.33 7.24
CA ALA A 129 -15.61 9.88 6.98
C ALA A 129 -14.67 10.21 8.15
N ILE A 130 -14.78 11.42 8.72
CA ILE A 130 -14.02 11.82 9.90
C ILE A 130 -14.33 10.92 11.10
N GLN A 131 -15.61 10.65 11.38
CA GLN A 131 -16.02 9.76 12.47
C GLN A 131 -15.46 8.35 12.29
N LEU A 132 -15.45 7.84 11.05
CA LEU A 132 -14.84 6.54 10.75
C LEU A 132 -13.34 6.53 11.06
N MET A 133 -12.60 7.54 10.61
CA MET A 133 -11.15 7.64 10.84
C MET A 133 -10.81 7.80 12.33
N ARG A 134 -11.60 8.61 13.06
CA ARG A 134 -11.49 8.73 14.53
C ARG A 134 -11.79 7.41 15.22
N GLY A 135 -12.82 6.69 14.76
CA GLY A 135 -13.19 5.38 15.27
C GLY A 135 -12.04 4.38 15.12
N TRP A 136 -11.41 4.30 13.94
CA TRP A 136 -10.25 3.44 13.73
C TRP A 136 -9.08 3.75 14.66
N LEU A 137 -8.73 5.04 14.79
CA LEU A 137 -7.66 5.45 15.69
C LEU A 137 -7.98 5.14 17.14
N GLY A 138 -9.18 5.47 17.61
CA GLY A 138 -9.66 5.19 18.97
C GLY A 138 -9.66 3.69 19.29
N THR A 139 -10.30 2.86 18.45
CA THR A 139 -10.28 1.40 18.60
C THR A 139 -8.85 0.85 18.65
N CYS A 140 -7.95 1.37 17.81
CA CYS A 140 -6.55 0.93 17.81
C CYS A 140 -5.78 1.34 19.08
N LEU A 141 -6.07 2.50 19.65
CA LEU A 141 -5.42 2.99 20.87
C LEU A 141 -6.00 2.35 22.13
N ASP A 142 -7.30 2.01 22.13
CA ASP A 142 -7.99 1.57 23.33
C ASP A 142 -8.11 0.03 23.41
N GLN A 143 -8.16 -0.67 22.27
CA GLN A 143 -8.55 -2.09 22.23
C GLN A 143 -7.48 -3.02 21.63
N HIS A 144 -6.64 -2.54 20.72
CA HIS A 144 -5.65 -3.40 20.04
C HIS A 144 -4.39 -3.62 20.89
N GLN A 145 -4.31 -4.76 21.59
CA GLN A 145 -3.18 -5.12 22.47
C GLN A 145 -1.82 -5.14 21.77
N LYS A 146 -1.76 -5.58 20.50
CA LYS A 146 -0.54 -5.56 19.68
C LYS A 146 -0.11 -4.13 19.34
N CYS A 147 -1.03 -3.16 19.35
CA CYS A 147 -0.77 -1.76 19.02
C CYS A 147 -0.54 -0.84 20.25
N THR A 148 -1.06 -1.20 21.43
CA THR A 148 -0.91 -0.39 22.66
C THR A 148 0.46 -0.52 23.31
N GLN A 149 1.13 -1.64 23.12
CA GLN A 149 2.50 -1.89 23.56
C GLN A 149 3.57 -1.19 22.64
N CYS A 150 3.19 -0.10 21.96
CA CYS A 150 4.05 0.65 21.03
C CYS A 150 4.71 1.87 21.68
N GLY A 151 6.00 1.77 21.95
CA GLY A 151 7.00 2.80 21.68
C GLY A 151 7.20 3.98 22.63
N LYS A 152 6.17 4.53 23.30
CA LYS A 152 6.37 5.77 24.08
C LYS A 152 7.23 5.57 25.33
N ASP A 153 7.16 4.39 25.94
CA ASP A 153 7.94 4.04 27.14
C ASP A 153 9.27 3.35 26.80
N SER A 154 9.67 3.36 25.52
CA SER A 154 10.98 2.84 25.13
C SER A 154 12.07 3.84 25.50
N GLU A 155 13.12 3.39 26.17
CA GLU A 155 14.34 4.18 26.41
C GLU A 155 14.97 4.74 25.11
N GLN A 156 14.57 4.19 23.95
CA GLN A 156 15.04 4.61 22.64
C GLN A 156 14.19 5.75 22.02
N PHE A 157 13.02 6.08 22.58
CA PHE A 157 12.16 7.12 22.00
C PHE A 157 12.81 8.50 22.11
N GLN A 158 12.90 9.16 20.96
CA GLN A 158 13.36 10.54 20.82
C GLN A 158 12.45 11.24 19.81
N LEU A 159 12.10 12.49 20.09
CA LEU A 159 11.36 13.31 19.13
C LEU A 159 12.28 13.65 17.93
N PRO A 160 11.72 13.80 16.72
CA PRO A 160 12.47 14.36 15.59
C PRO A 160 12.99 15.75 15.94
N THR A 161 14.09 16.20 15.33
CA THR A 161 14.69 17.52 15.62
C THR A 161 13.70 18.66 15.42
N ARG A 162 12.84 18.54 14.41
CA ARG A 162 11.85 19.55 14.03
C ARG A 162 10.48 18.92 13.79
N LEU A 163 9.43 19.65 14.13
CA LEU A 163 8.04 19.31 13.83
C LEU A 163 7.30 20.55 13.35
N LEU A 164 6.32 20.35 12.48
CA LEU A 164 5.32 21.36 12.15
C LEU A 164 4.21 21.32 13.22
N ASP A 165 4.11 22.39 14.00
CA ASP A 165 3.03 22.62 14.95
C ASP A 165 1.85 23.28 14.22
N ALA A 166 0.79 22.52 14.00
CA ALA A 166 -0.44 23.00 13.36
C ALA A 166 -1.43 23.65 14.36
N GLY A 167 -1.05 23.74 15.64
CA GLY A 167 -1.92 24.23 16.69
C GLY A 167 -3.10 23.31 17.02
N VAL A 168 -4.11 23.86 17.69
CA VAL A 168 -5.32 23.15 18.07
C VAL A 168 -6.39 23.27 16.98
N LEU A 169 -7.49 22.53 17.11
CA LEU A 169 -8.62 22.61 16.19
C LEU A 169 -9.07 24.08 16.00
N GLY A 170 -9.09 24.54 14.74
CA GLY A 170 -9.47 25.90 14.38
C GLY A 170 -8.31 26.90 14.28
N SER A 171 -7.08 26.50 14.62
CA SER A 171 -5.88 27.28 14.33
C SER A 171 -5.77 27.60 12.83
N LYS A 172 -5.40 28.84 12.50
CA LYS A 172 -5.30 29.33 11.12
C LYS A 172 -3.87 29.37 10.57
N GLY A 173 -2.89 28.96 11.37
CA GLY A 173 -1.49 28.99 11.01
C GLY A 173 -0.75 27.79 11.56
N CYS A 174 0.40 27.51 10.98
CA CYS A 174 1.31 26.45 11.36
C CYS A 174 2.71 27.02 11.50
N ARG A 175 3.50 26.49 12.43
CA ARG A 175 4.89 26.93 12.63
C ARG A 175 5.82 25.75 12.82
N LEU A 176 7.05 25.89 12.36
CA LEU A 176 8.11 24.93 12.59
C LEU A 176 8.64 25.12 14.01
N VAL A 177 8.69 24.04 14.80
CA VAL A 177 9.20 24.05 16.19
C VAL A 177 10.41 23.15 16.32
N LEU A 178 11.34 23.54 17.19
CA LEU A 178 12.53 22.76 17.52
C LEU A 178 12.25 21.99 18.81
N THR A 179 12.32 20.66 18.74
CA THR A 179 11.81 19.80 19.82
C THR A 179 12.69 19.78 21.08
N ASN A 180 13.92 20.29 20.99
CA ASN A 180 14.82 20.47 22.14
C ASN A 180 14.56 21.77 22.91
N SER A 181 13.95 22.78 22.28
CA SER A 181 13.66 24.08 22.89
C SER A 181 12.17 24.29 23.20
N ASP A 182 11.30 23.69 22.41
CA ASP A 182 9.85 23.78 22.55
C ASP A 182 9.28 22.56 23.29
N SER A 183 8.36 22.79 24.23
CA SER A 183 7.62 21.70 24.86
C SER A 183 6.63 21.09 23.87
N VAL A 184 6.98 19.95 23.28
CA VAL A 184 6.07 19.14 22.46
C VAL A 184 5.40 18.11 23.36
N SER A 185 4.10 18.29 23.59
CA SER A 185 3.26 17.33 24.31
C SER A 185 2.30 16.64 23.35
N GLY A 186 1.99 15.38 23.65
CA GLY A 186 1.23 14.52 22.74
C GLY A 186 2.12 13.78 21.74
N GLY A 187 1.52 12.87 20.97
CA GLY A 187 2.21 12.24 19.84
C GLY A 187 2.24 13.18 18.62
N TYR A 188 3.03 12.82 17.62
CA TYR A 188 3.03 13.48 16.31
C TYR A 188 2.57 12.51 15.23
N LEU A 189 2.11 13.03 14.09
CA LEU A 189 1.89 12.24 12.88
C LEU A 189 2.98 12.49 11.86
N THR A 190 3.12 11.62 10.87
CA THR A 190 3.96 11.85 9.69
C THR A 190 3.10 11.98 8.45
N LEU A 191 3.62 12.65 7.41
CA LEU A 191 2.98 12.73 6.10
C LEU A 191 3.91 12.16 5.01
N SER A 192 3.50 11.04 4.43
CA SER A 192 4.06 10.55 3.17
C SER A 192 3.38 11.26 2.00
N HIS A 193 4.15 11.97 1.17
CA HIS A 193 3.61 12.70 0.01
C HIS A 193 4.57 12.71 -1.18
N SER A 194 4.04 13.02 -2.37
CA SER A 194 4.86 13.21 -3.57
C SER A 194 5.25 14.66 -3.71
N TRP A 195 6.53 14.90 -4.04
CA TRP A 195 7.07 16.25 -4.24
C TRP A 195 6.68 16.84 -5.60
N GLY A 196 6.14 16.00 -6.51
CA GLY A 196 5.76 16.43 -7.85
C GLY A 196 6.94 16.98 -8.66
N SER A 197 6.60 17.74 -9.70
CA SER A 197 7.56 18.39 -10.61
C SER A 197 7.63 19.92 -10.42
N SER A 198 6.64 20.50 -9.75
CA SER A 198 6.53 21.95 -9.56
C SER A 198 7.16 22.38 -8.24
N PRO A 199 7.79 23.57 -8.17
CA PRO A 199 8.25 24.13 -6.91
C PRO A 199 7.11 24.28 -5.91
N PHE A 200 7.39 24.03 -4.65
CA PHE A 200 6.44 24.15 -3.55
C PHE A 200 7.18 24.61 -2.29
N LEU A 201 6.43 24.93 -1.24
CA LEU A 201 7.00 25.37 0.03
C LEU A 201 7.86 24.27 0.66
N GLN A 202 9.12 24.60 0.92
CA GLN A 202 10.13 23.73 1.51
C GLN A 202 10.90 24.48 2.59
N LEU A 203 11.49 23.75 3.54
CA LEU A 203 12.42 24.31 4.50
C LEU A 203 13.78 24.54 3.82
N LYS A 204 14.15 25.81 3.69
CA LYS A 204 15.43 26.28 3.15
C LYS A 204 15.95 27.41 4.04
N SER A 205 17.20 27.81 3.85
CA SER A 205 17.78 28.96 4.56
C SER A 205 16.91 30.22 4.44
N GLU A 206 16.32 30.45 3.26
CA GLU A 206 15.45 31.60 2.98
C GLU A 206 14.07 31.52 3.67
N THR A 207 13.51 30.32 3.83
CA THR A 207 12.16 30.13 4.40
C THR A 207 12.16 29.81 5.89
N MET A 208 13.31 29.45 6.46
CA MET A 208 13.49 29.05 7.88
C MET A 208 12.87 30.06 8.84
N SER A 209 13.15 31.35 8.67
CA SER A 209 12.66 32.41 9.56
C SER A 209 11.13 32.52 9.52
N ALA A 210 10.53 32.53 8.32
CA ALA A 210 9.09 32.59 8.15
C ALA A 210 8.40 31.33 8.71
N LEU A 211 8.94 30.14 8.42
CA LEU A 211 8.39 28.88 8.92
C LEU A 211 8.42 28.79 10.45
N THR A 212 9.50 29.27 11.08
CA THR A 212 9.64 29.26 12.55
C THR A 212 8.75 30.31 13.22
N ALA A 213 8.61 31.50 12.61
CA ALA A 213 7.69 32.53 13.06
C ALA A 213 6.21 32.09 12.94
N GLY A 214 5.93 31.27 11.92
CA GLY A 214 4.61 30.73 11.60
C GLY A 214 4.04 31.33 10.33
N ILE A 215 3.37 30.48 9.56
CA ILE A 215 2.72 30.84 8.30
C ILE A 215 1.24 30.47 8.34
N PRO A 216 0.37 31.20 7.62
CA PRO A 216 -1.03 30.83 7.48
C PRO A 216 -1.19 29.45 6.82
N THR A 217 -2.13 28.64 7.30
CA THR A 217 -2.37 27.29 6.76
C THR A 217 -2.75 27.33 5.29
N HIS A 218 -3.43 28.38 4.82
CA HIS A 218 -3.83 28.50 3.41
C HIS A 218 -2.66 28.72 2.44
N GLU A 219 -1.47 29.12 2.93
CA GLU A 219 -0.24 29.23 2.13
C GLU A 219 0.48 27.88 1.95
N LEU A 220 0.10 26.85 2.72
CA LEU A 220 0.61 25.51 2.53
C LEU A 220 0.05 24.90 1.23
N PRO A 221 0.79 23.99 0.57
CA PRO A 221 0.26 23.20 -0.54
C PRO A 221 -1.00 22.41 -0.17
N ALA A 222 -1.86 22.11 -1.14
CA ALA A 222 -3.15 21.45 -0.89
C ALA A 222 -3.05 20.16 -0.04
N THR A 223 -2.09 19.28 -0.35
CA THR A 223 -1.85 18.04 0.39
C THR A 223 -1.50 18.30 1.85
N PHE A 224 -0.78 19.40 2.13
CA PHE A 224 -0.37 19.75 3.49
C PHE A 224 -1.52 20.39 4.26
N ARG A 225 -2.34 21.21 3.59
CA ARG A 225 -3.57 21.78 4.16
C ARG A 225 -4.55 20.69 4.58
N ASP A 226 -4.77 19.72 3.70
CA ASP A 226 -5.64 18.60 3.98
C ASP A 226 -5.08 17.73 5.11
N ALA A 227 -3.76 17.53 5.17
CA ALA A 227 -3.11 16.83 6.28
C ALA A 227 -3.28 17.58 7.61
N VAL A 228 -3.14 18.91 7.63
CA VAL A 228 -3.44 19.76 8.79
C VAL A 228 -4.89 19.63 9.23
N PHE A 229 -5.83 19.65 8.27
CA PHE A 229 -7.24 19.45 8.56
C PHE A 229 -7.48 18.09 9.23
N ILE A 230 -6.96 16.99 8.67
CA ILE A 230 -7.09 15.65 9.27
C ILE A 230 -6.42 15.59 10.64
N ALA A 231 -5.25 16.20 10.82
CA ALA A 231 -4.55 16.27 12.11
C ALA A 231 -5.45 16.88 13.19
N HIS A 232 -6.07 18.03 12.89
CA HIS A 232 -7.02 18.68 13.79
C HIS A 232 -8.23 17.78 14.10
N GLN A 233 -8.79 17.10 13.10
CA GLN A 233 -9.92 16.20 13.29
C GLN A 233 -9.58 14.98 14.16
N LEU A 234 -8.33 14.52 14.12
CA LEU A 234 -7.80 13.44 14.95
C LEU A 234 -7.27 13.92 16.33
N GLY A 235 -7.27 15.22 16.59
CA GLY A 235 -6.75 15.79 17.84
C GLY A 235 -5.22 15.73 17.96
N ILE A 236 -4.50 15.71 16.83
CA ILE A 236 -3.04 15.66 16.77
C ILE A 236 -2.51 17.04 16.35
N ARG A 237 -1.67 17.62 17.19
CA ARG A 237 -1.15 18.99 17.01
C ARG A 237 0.07 19.04 16.09
N CYS A 238 1.02 18.15 16.32
CA CYS A 238 2.31 18.19 15.65
C CYS A 238 2.38 17.15 14.54
N MET A 239 3.06 17.50 13.46
CA MET A 239 3.36 16.58 12.38
C MET A 239 4.77 16.74 11.86
N TRP A 240 5.28 15.67 11.25
CA TRP A 240 6.54 15.68 10.55
C TRP A 240 6.28 15.52 9.05
N ILE A 241 6.84 16.46 8.27
CA ILE A 241 6.80 16.47 6.80
C ILE A 241 8.25 16.65 6.36
N ASP A 242 8.80 15.69 5.62
CA ASP A 242 10.22 15.66 5.20
C ASP A 242 10.67 16.98 4.57
N SER A 243 9.88 17.51 3.64
CA SER A 243 10.16 18.76 2.93
C SER A 243 10.17 20.01 3.82
N LEU A 244 9.55 19.95 5.01
CA LEU A 244 9.46 21.06 5.96
C LEU A 244 10.26 20.84 7.24
N CYS A 245 10.68 19.61 7.54
CA CYS A 245 11.40 19.25 8.77
C CYS A 245 12.87 18.88 8.53
N ILE A 246 13.27 18.71 7.26
CA ILE A 246 14.66 18.59 6.82
C ILE A 246 14.98 19.85 6.01
N GLN A 247 16.14 20.45 6.25
CA GLN A 247 16.59 21.61 5.50
C GLN A 247 17.13 21.17 4.13
N GLN A 248 16.43 21.56 3.06
CA GLN A 248 16.63 21.02 1.71
C GLN A 248 17.86 21.56 0.98
N ASP A 249 18.43 22.66 1.48
CA ASP A 249 19.63 23.31 0.95
C ASP A 249 20.88 23.10 1.84
N SER A 250 20.84 22.17 2.80
CA SER A 250 21.98 21.82 3.66
C SER A 250 22.27 20.32 3.61
N GLU A 251 23.45 19.97 3.08
CA GLU A 251 23.94 18.59 3.06
C GLU A 251 24.18 18.07 4.49
N GLU A 252 24.68 18.94 5.38
CA GLU A 252 24.93 18.59 6.78
C GLU A 252 23.64 18.24 7.53
N ASP A 253 22.56 18.98 7.27
CA ASP A 253 21.25 18.67 7.84
C ASP A 253 20.69 17.38 7.26
N TRP A 254 20.81 17.17 5.94
CA TRP A 254 20.34 15.95 5.29
C TRP A 254 21.05 14.69 5.82
N VAL A 255 22.39 14.72 5.95
CA VAL A 255 23.18 13.61 6.49
C VAL A 255 22.82 13.28 7.93
N ARG A 256 22.38 14.29 8.71
CA ARG A 256 21.90 14.09 10.08
C ARG A 256 20.49 13.52 10.11
N GLU A 257 19.55 14.08 9.36
CA GLU A 257 18.12 13.77 9.50
C GLU A 257 17.69 12.54 8.69
N ALA A 258 18.15 12.38 7.44
CA ALA A 258 17.69 11.31 6.56
C ALA A 258 17.92 9.89 7.15
N PRO A 259 19.07 9.58 7.79
CA PRO A 259 19.29 8.29 8.45
C PRO A 259 18.42 8.05 9.68
N THR A 260 17.69 9.05 10.19
CA THR A 260 16.76 8.94 11.32
C THR A 260 15.31 8.69 10.90
N MET A 261 14.98 8.74 9.61
CA MET A 261 13.60 8.56 9.12
C MET A 261 12.95 7.27 9.65
N TRP A 262 13.73 6.21 9.86
CA TRP A 262 13.21 4.96 10.43
C TRP A 262 12.62 5.15 11.83
N HIS A 263 13.26 6.00 12.62
CA HIS A 263 12.87 6.37 13.96
C HIS A 263 11.68 7.33 13.93
N VAL A 264 11.72 8.33 13.05
CA VAL A 264 10.62 9.30 12.87
C VAL A 264 9.31 8.60 12.49
N TYR A 265 9.31 7.77 11.45
CA TYR A 265 8.09 7.05 11.04
C TYR A 265 7.71 5.95 12.03
N GLY A 266 8.70 5.27 12.62
CA GLY A 266 8.47 4.16 13.54
C GLY A 266 7.84 4.54 14.89
N PHE A 267 8.07 5.77 15.35
CA PHE A 267 7.53 6.28 16.62
C PHE A 267 6.42 7.33 16.45
N ALA A 268 6.05 7.67 15.21
CA ALA A 268 4.86 8.46 14.95
C ALA A 268 3.60 7.77 15.48
N LEU A 269 2.62 8.56 15.94
CA LEU A 269 1.31 8.04 16.36
C LEU A 269 0.59 7.38 15.19
N ILE A 270 0.66 8.01 14.02
CA ILE A 270 0.04 7.62 12.77
C ILE A 270 0.78 8.24 11.59
N ASN A 271 0.85 7.53 10.46
CA ASN A 271 1.31 8.07 9.19
C ASN A 271 0.11 8.33 8.26
N ILE A 272 -0.04 9.57 7.77
CA ILE A 272 -0.96 9.91 6.69
C ILE A 272 -0.24 9.69 5.37
N VAL A 273 -0.87 8.95 4.46
CA VAL A 273 -0.29 8.64 3.14
C VAL A 273 -1.18 9.23 2.05
N ALA A 274 -0.63 10.21 1.32
CA ALA A 274 -1.28 10.83 0.15
C ALA A 274 -1.18 9.90 -1.08
N GLY A 275 -1.78 8.71 -1.01
CA GLY A 275 -1.57 7.62 -1.96
C GLY A 275 -1.79 8.03 -3.41
N HIS A 276 -2.94 8.65 -3.71
CA HIS A 276 -3.29 9.03 -5.08
C HIS A 276 -2.48 10.22 -5.64
N SER A 277 -1.90 11.05 -4.76
CA SER A 277 -1.29 12.33 -5.12
C SER A 277 0.07 12.12 -5.80
N GLU A 278 0.26 12.79 -6.93
CA GLU A 278 1.50 12.86 -7.71
C GLU A 278 2.31 14.11 -7.37
N GLY A 279 1.69 15.12 -6.76
CA GLY A 279 2.35 16.33 -6.27
C GLY A 279 1.65 17.00 -5.07
N PRO A 280 2.30 18.00 -4.47
CA PRO A 280 1.85 18.61 -3.21
C PRO A 280 0.57 19.45 -3.35
N GLU A 281 0.15 19.78 -4.57
CA GLU A 281 -1.08 20.53 -4.85
C GLU A 281 -2.29 19.66 -5.20
N ASP A 282 -2.14 18.33 -5.28
CA ASP A 282 -3.27 17.45 -5.61
C ASP A 282 -4.29 17.31 -4.47
N GLY A 283 -3.85 17.52 -3.23
CA GLY A 283 -4.66 17.32 -2.03
C GLY A 283 -4.74 15.85 -1.59
N LEU A 284 -5.42 15.62 -0.47
CA LEU A 284 -5.81 14.29 0.00
C LEU A 284 -7.21 13.90 -0.47
N PHE A 285 -8.00 14.86 -0.95
CA PHE A 285 -9.44 14.70 -1.18
C PHE A 285 -9.83 14.77 -2.66
N PRO A 286 -9.43 13.80 -3.51
CA PRO A 286 -9.81 13.82 -4.92
C PRO A 286 -11.33 13.65 -5.06
N PRO A 287 -11.94 14.23 -6.12
CA PRO A 287 -13.28 13.87 -6.53
C PRO A 287 -13.38 12.37 -6.79
N ARG A 288 -14.43 11.73 -6.26
CA ARG A 288 -14.62 10.27 -6.38
C ARG A 288 -16.07 9.91 -6.67
N ASP A 289 -16.23 8.78 -7.36
CA ASP A 289 -17.53 8.16 -7.60
C ASP A 289 -17.83 7.12 -6.50
N ILE A 290 -18.88 7.37 -5.71
CA ILE A 290 -19.30 6.50 -4.61
C ILE A 290 -19.69 5.10 -5.12
N SER A 291 -20.20 4.99 -6.35
CA SER A 291 -20.59 3.71 -6.96
C SER A 291 -19.44 2.70 -6.97
N SER A 292 -18.21 3.20 -6.99
CA SER A 292 -16.99 2.42 -7.02
C SER A 292 -16.58 1.85 -5.65
N VAL A 293 -17.16 2.40 -4.58
CA VAL A 293 -17.01 1.99 -3.17
C VAL A 293 -18.23 1.20 -2.71
N GLU A 294 -19.35 1.27 -3.43
CA GLU A 294 -20.59 0.57 -3.11
C GLU A 294 -20.47 -0.96 -3.12
N SER A 295 -21.28 -1.57 -2.26
CA SER A 295 -21.32 -3.01 -2.08
C SER A 295 -22.14 -3.62 -3.23
N LEU A 296 -21.48 -4.22 -4.20
CA LEU A 296 -22.13 -4.81 -5.36
C LEU A 296 -22.80 -6.14 -4.98
N ILE A 297 -24.11 -6.15 -4.78
CA ILE A 297 -24.86 -7.36 -4.44
C ILE A 297 -25.30 -8.08 -5.71
N VAL A 298 -24.90 -9.34 -5.86
CA VAL A 298 -25.28 -10.21 -6.98
C VAL A 298 -26.09 -11.38 -6.49
N LYS A 299 -27.15 -11.73 -7.23
CA LYS A 299 -27.94 -12.94 -6.96
C LYS A 299 -27.37 -14.09 -7.77
N SER A 300 -26.89 -15.13 -7.10
CA SER A 300 -26.54 -16.36 -7.81
C SER A 300 -27.78 -17.22 -8.03
N LYS A 301 -27.77 -17.97 -9.13
CA LYS A 301 -28.62 -19.14 -9.39
C LYS A 301 -27.74 -20.37 -9.61
N TRP A 302 -26.66 -20.47 -8.84
CA TRP A 302 -25.76 -21.61 -8.94
C TRP A 302 -26.39 -22.85 -8.31
N ASP A 303 -26.13 -23.99 -8.95
CA ASP A 303 -26.48 -25.34 -8.49
C ASP A 303 -27.99 -25.58 -8.25
N ASP A 304 -28.88 -24.80 -8.89
CA ASP A 304 -30.36 -24.87 -8.88
C ASP A 304 -31.06 -24.96 -7.51
N GLN A 305 -30.31 -24.98 -6.40
CA GLN A 305 -30.81 -25.23 -5.06
C GLN A 305 -30.68 -24.03 -4.12
N LEU A 306 -29.83 -23.02 -4.43
CA LEU A 306 -29.60 -21.87 -3.55
C LEU A 306 -29.63 -20.53 -4.31
N LYS A 307 -30.70 -19.75 -4.08
CA LYS A 307 -30.75 -18.32 -4.44
C LYS A 307 -30.04 -17.51 -3.36
N THR A 308 -28.71 -17.48 -3.40
CA THR A 308 -27.92 -16.75 -2.41
C THR A 308 -27.53 -15.37 -2.96
N ASN A 309 -27.74 -14.33 -2.15
CA ASN A 309 -27.16 -13.02 -2.43
C ASN A 309 -25.67 -13.07 -2.05
N TYR A 310 -24.79 -12.69 -2.97
CA TYR A 310 -23.38 -12.52 -2.73
C TYR A 310 -23.02 -11.05 -2.80
N LEU A 311 -22.12 -10.62 -1.93
CA LEU A 311 -21.35 -9.41 -2.17
C LEU A 311 -20.22 -9.74 -3.13
N LEU A 312 -20.15 -8.98 -4.20
CA LEU A 312 -19.09 -8.97 -5.17
C LEU A 312 -18.09 -7.86 -4.83
N TRP A 313 -16.89 -8.25 -4.42
CA TRP A 313 -15.82 -7.32 -4.06
C TRP A 313 -14.67 -7.36 -5.06
N ASN A 314 -14.29 -6.20 -5.62
CA ASN A 314 -13.14 -6.07 -6.51
C ASN A 314 -11.84 -6.12 -5.71
N LYS A 315 -11.15 -7.26 -5.70
CA LYS A 315 -9.87 -7.41 -4.99
C LYS A 315 -8.77 -6.56 -5.61
N SER A 316 -8.83 -6.34 -6.92
CA SER A 316 -7.84 -5.51 -7.62
C SER A 316 -7.94 -4.04 -7.27
N ALA A 317 -9.12 -3.54 -6.84
CA ALA A 317 -9.25 -2.16 -6.38
C ALA A 317 -8.32 -1.85 -5.20
N LEU A 318 -8.12 -2.79 -4.28
CA LEU A 318 -7.14 -2.62 -3.19
C LEU A 318 -5.71 -2.54 -3.71
N ARG A 319 -5.34 -3.41 -4.65
CA ARG A 319 -4.01 -3.37 -5.25
C ARG A 319 -3.78 -2.02 -5.93
N ASP A 320 -4.74 -1.55 -6.70
CA ASP A 320 -4.60 -0.34 -7.50
C ASP A 320 -4.66 0.93 -6.63
N ASP A 321 -5.51 0.95 -5.61
CA ASP A 321 -5.85 2.14 -4.81
C ASP A 321 -5.17 2.22 -3.43
N PHE A 322 -4.54 1.13 -2.98
CA PHE A 322 -3.75 1.09 -1.75
C PHE A 322 -2.28 0.73 -2.01
N GLU A 323 -1.96 -0.25 -2.85
CA GLU A 323 -0.57 -0.70 -2.99
C GLU A 323 0.20 -0.12 -4.15
N SER A 324 -0.46 0.05 -5.28
CA SER A 324 0.14 0.45 -6.55
C SER A 324 -0.24 1.88 -6.92
N THR A 325 -0.62 2.68 -5.93
CA THR A 325 -0.87 4.11 -6.10
C THR A 325 0.41 4.84 -6.52
N PRO A 326 0.31 6.03 -7.14
CA PRO A 326 1.48 6.79 -7.58
C PRO A 326 2.54 6.94 -6.49
N LEU A 327 2.13 7.26 -5.26
CA LEU A 327 3.04 7.45 -4.15
C LEU A 327 3.67 6.14 -3.65
N THR A 328 2.86 5.09 -3.48
CA THR A 328 3.30 3.83 -2.86
C THR A 328 4.25 3.00 -3.71
N GLN A 329 4.39 3.35 -5.00
CA GLN A 329 5.41 2.79 -5.87
C GLN A 329 6.81 3.35 -5.59
N ARG A 330 6.97 4.43 -4.83
CA ARG A 330 8.28 5.05 -4.57
C ARG A 330 9.07 4.31 -3.49
N GLY A 331 10.39 4.20 -3.67
CA GLY A 331 11.25 3.42 -2.77
C GLY A 331 11.32 3.97 -1.34
N TRP A 332 11.43 5.29 -1.17
CA TRP A 332 11.40 5.94 0.15
C TRP A 332 10.09 5.65 0.91
N VAL A 333 8.96 5.73 0.21
CA VAL A 333 7.61 5.47 0.76
C VAL A 333 7.45 4.03 1.25
N PHE A 334 8.21 3.07 0.71
CA PHE A 334 8.21 1.70 1.19
C PHE A 334 8.61 1.63 2.67
N GLN A 335 9.69 2.32 3.05
CA GLN A 335 10.15 2.39 4.44
C GLN A 335 9.14 3.10 5.34
N GLU A 336 8.62 4.23 4.88
CA GLU A 336 7.64 5.06 5.61
C GLU A 336 6.39 4.27 6.00
N ARG A 337 5.87 3.48 5.05
CA ARG A 337 4.70 2.61 5.27
C ARG A 337 5.03 1.43 6.15
N LEU A 338 6.18 0.79 5.92
CA LEU A 338 6.56 -0.41 6.65
C LEU A 338 6.74 -0.14 8.14
N LEU A 339 7.37 1.00 8.47
CA LEU A 339 7.76 1.32 9.84
C LEU A 339 6.64 1.99 10.65
N ALA A 340 5.73 2.72 9.99
CA ALA A 340 4.64 3.37 10.69
C ALA A 340 3.74 2.36 11.43
N PRO A 341 3.46 2.56 12.74
CA PRO A 341 2.63 1.64 13.52
C PRO A 341 1.15 1.68 13.08
N ARG A 342 0.73 2.80 12.50
CA ARG A 342 -0.62 3.02 11.95
C ARG A 342 -0.47 3.79 10.64
N ILE A 343 -1.23 3.38 9.63
CA ILE A 343 -1.34 4.07 8.35
C ILE A 343 -2.79 4.47 8.14
N LEU A 344 -2.98 5.74 7.78
CA LEU A 344 -4.20 6.27 7.19
C LEU A 344 -3.88 6.70 5.76
N GLN A 345 -4.26 5.89 4.78
CA GLN A 345 -3.93 6.15 3.38
C GLN A 345 -5.14 6.62 2.59
N PHE A 346 -4.99 7.74 1.90
CA PHE A 346 -5.96 8.31 0.98
C PHE A 346 -5.68 7.80 -0.43
N GLY A 347 -6.49 6.83 -0.87
CA GLY A 347 -6.52 6.39 -2.26
C GLY A 347 -7.36 7.34 -3.12
N LYS A 348 -7.47 7.01 -4.41
CA LYS A 348 -8.38 7.69 -5.34
C LYS A 348 -9.84 7.33 -5.09
N MET A 349 -10.10 6.13 -4.58
CA MET A 349 -11.44 5.58 -4.38
C MET A 349 -11.85 5.59 -2.90
N GLN A 350 -10.97 5.15 -2.00
CA GLN A 350 -11.30 4.97 -0.58
C GLN A 350 -10.20 5.47 0.36
N VAL A 351 -10.58 5.63 1.64
CA VAL A 351 -9.62 5.71 2.75
C VAL A 351 -9.35 4.31 3.28
N TYR A 352 -8.08 4.05 3.56
CA TYR A 352 -7.58 2.78 4.07
C TYR A 352 -6.95 2.98 5.44
N TRP A 353 -7.26 2.06 6.35
CA TRP A 353 -6.63 1.96 7.65
C TRP A 353 -5.79 0.69 7.73
N ARG A 354 -4.56 0.82 8.24
CA ARG A 354 -3.71 -0.33 8.59
C ARG A 354 -3.06 -0.10 9.94
N CYS A 355 -3.13 -1.10 10.81
CA CYS A 355 -2.32 -1.22 12.02
C CYS A 355 -1.92 -2.69 12.23
N SER A 356 -1.32 -3.03 13.37
CA SER A 356 -0.85 -4.39 13.64
C SER A 356 -1.95 -5.46 13.72
N GLU A 357 -3.19 -5.07 14.03
CA GLU A 357 -4.32 -5.99 14.21
C GLU A 357 -5.38 -5.86 13.12
N LEU A 358 -5.56 -4.67 12.58
CA LEU A 358 -6.66 -4.35 11.68
C LEU A 358 -6.16 -3.73 10.38
N PHE A 359 -6.62 -4.31 9.27
CA PHE A 359 -6.70 -3.63 7.99
C PHE A 359 -8.19 -3.39 7.68
N ALA A 360 -8.56 -2.15 7.44
CA ALA A 360 -9.93 -1.74 7.17
C ALA A 360 -9.99 -0.76 6.00
N THR A 361 -11.16 -0.65 5.39
CA THR A 361 -11.45 0.31 4.32
C THR A 361 -12.79 0.96 4.60
N GLU A 362 -13.14 2.06 3.94
CA GLU A 362 -14.49 2.63 4.05
C GLU A 362 -15.61 1.64 3.70
N ALA A 363 -15.35 0.71 2.76
CA ALA A 363 -16.29 -0.35 2.43
C ALA A 363 -16.32 -1.48 3.48
N TRP A 364 -15.26 -1.62 4.28
CA TRP A 364 -15.07 -2.67 5.29
C TRP A 364 -14.49 -2.06 6.58
N PRO A 365 -15.29 -1.27 7.33
CA PRO A 365 -14.79 -0.49 8.46
C PRO A 365 -14.28 -1.35 9.63
N GLN A 366 -14.78 -2.58 9.76
CA GLN A 366 -14.32 -3.55 10.77
C GLN A 366 -13.28 -4.54 10.21
N GLY A 367 -12.81 -4.31 8.98
CA GLY A 367 -12.01 -5.28 8.23
C GLY A 367 -12.83 -6.49 7.75
N VAL A 368 -12.19 -7.38 6.98
CA VAL A 368 -12.84 -8.60 6.43
C VAL A 368 -12.80 -9.75 7.44
N HIS A 369 -11.91 -9.68 8.44
CA HIS A 369 -11.70 -10.70 9.47
C HIS A 369 -12.99 -11.08 10.22
N PHE A 370 -13.87 -10.12 10.48
CA PHE A 370 -15.13 -10.37 11.21
C PHE A 370 -16.21 -11.05 10.38
N ALA A 371 -16.14 -10.96 9.05
CA ALA A 371 -17.18 -11.42 8.15
C ALA A 371 -17.05 -12.91 7.76
N THR A 372 -15.86 -13.50 7.85
CA THR A 372 -15.59 -14.84 7.28
C THR A 372 -14.96 -15.84 8.25
N GLY A 373 -14.65 -15.45 9.49
CA GLY A 373 -14.07 -16.35 10.50
C GLY A 373 -12.61 -16.78 10.25
N GLU A 374 -11.97 -16.25 9.21
CA GLU A 374 -10.55 -16.44 8.90
C GLU A 374 -9.88 -15.08 8.71
N ALA A 375 -8.57 -14.99 8.98
CA ALA A 375 -7.77 -13.78 8.82
C ALA A 375 -7.57 -13.43 7.33
N LEU A 376 -8.61 -12.90 6.69
CA LEU A 376 -8.49 -12.21 5.41
C LEU A 376 -7.85 -10.84 5.65
N ARG A 377 -6.51 -10.83 5.76
CA ARG A 377 -5.73 -9.64 5.39
C ARG A 377 -5.82 -9.51 3.88
N PHE A 378 -5.96 -8.30 3.37
CA PHE A 378 -6.13 -8.07 1.94
C PHE A 378 -4.78 -8.35 1.28
N GLY A 379 -4.53 -9.61 0.92
CA GLY A 379 -3.25 -10.09 0.38
C GLY A 379 -2.87 -9.31 -0.87
N THR A 380 -2.14 -8.23 -0.66
CA THR A 380 -1.83 -7.27 -1.69
C THR A 380 -0.30 -7.32 -1.91
N GLY A 381 0.49 -7.46 -0.85
CA GLY A 381 1.94 -7.46 -0.99
C GLY A 381 2.56 -7.10 0.35
N LEU A 382 2.24 -5.94 0.89
CA LEU A 382 2.62 -5.58 2.27
C LEU A 382 1.90 -6.50 3.28
N ASP A 383 0.58 -6.63 3.15
CA ASP A 383 -0.24 -7.58 3.92
C ASP A 383 0.20 -9.05 3.74
N ALA A 384 0.83 -9.36 2.62
CA ALA A 384 1.39 -10.69 2.33
C ALA A 384 2.84 -10.87 2.81
N LEU A 385 3.57 -9.78 3.16
CA LEU A 385 4.74 -9.86 4.04
C LEU A 385 4.32 -10.18 5.47
N ASP A 386 3.11 -9.77 5.86
CA ASP A 386 2.58 -9.95 7.21
C ASP A 386 1.80 -11.27 7.40
N LYS A 387 2.30 -12.39 6.87
CA LYS A 387 1.62 -13.69 6.94
C LYS A 387 1.64 -14.28 8.35
N LYS A 388 0.56 -15.01 8.67
CA LYS A 388 0.17 -15.58 9.99
C LYS A 388 -0.02 -14.55 11.10
N ALA A 389 -1.26 -14.05 11.26
CA ALA A 389 -1.88 -13.46 12.46
C ALA A 389 -1.09 -12.42 13.32
N SER A 390 0.13 -12.08 12.95
CA SER A 390 1.06 -11.15 13.55
C SER A 390 1.74 -10.48 12.37
N MET A 391 1.95 -9.16 12.43
CA MET A 391 2.95 -8.58 11.55
C MET A 391 4.25 -9.37 11.78
N GLU A 392 4.86 -9.92 10.73
CA GLU A 392 6.23 -10.46 10.84
C GLU A 392 7.21 -9.32 11.18
N ILE A 393 6.79 -8.06 10.97
CA ILE A 393 7.50 -6.86 11.41
C ILE A 393 6.70 -6.24 12.56
N PRO A 394 6.99 -6.60 13.82
CA PRO A 394 6.36 -5.96 14.95
C PRO A 394 6.71 -4.47 14.99
N PRO A 395 5.94 -3.65 15.73
CA PRO A 395 6.35 -2.29 16.09
C PRO A 395 7.80 -2.29 16.58
N ILE A 396 8.56 -1.24 16.23
CA ILE A 396 10.00 -1.14 16.54
C ILE A 396 10.30 -1.47 18.02
N SER A 397 9.43 -1.01 18.93
CA SER A 397 9.57 -1.24 20.37
C SER A 397 9.48 -2.71 20.82
N LYS A 398 8.93 -3.60 19.99
CA LYS A 398 8.75 -5.03 20.29
C LYS A 398 9.73 -5.92 19.56
N TRP A 399 10.53 -5.36 18.66
CA TRP A 399 11.45 -6.14 17.84
C TRP A 399 12.47 -6.99 18.65
N PRO A 400 13.02 -6.50 19.78
CA PRO A 400 13.90 -7.31 20.62
C PRO A 400 13.21 -8.55 21.23
N GLN A 401 11.89 -8.50 21.43
CA GLN A 401 11.11 -9.55 22.10
C GLN A 401 10.55 -10.59 21.12
N VAL A 402 10.31 -10.20 19.87
CA VAL A 402 9.76 -11.07 18.81
C VAL A 402 10.81 -12.02 18.21
N ALA A 403 12.08 -11.62 18.22
CA ALA A 403 13.21 -12.48 17.82
C ALA A 403 13.27 -13.82 18.60
N VAL A 404 12.59 -13.90 19.75
CA VAL A 404 12.57 -15.08 20.62
C VAL A 404 11.38 -16.03 20.34
N ASN A 405 10.27 -15.56 19.74
CA ASN A 405 9.00 -16.29 19.76
C ASN A 405 8.35 -16.63 18.41
N THR A 406 8.80 -16.08 17.26
CA THR A 406 8.14 -16.32 15.95
C THR A 406 8.95 -17.26 15.05
N ALA A 407 9.18 -18.49 15.50
CA ALA A 407 9.80 -19.55 14.71
C ALA A 407 8.78 -20.21 13.75
N SER A 408 8.33 -19.49 12.73
CA SER A 408 7.56 -20.12 11.64
C SER A 408 8.02 -19.75 10.22
N GLU A 409 8.81 -18.69 10.10
CA GLU A 409 9.51 -18.26 8.90
C GLU A 409 10.99 -18.05 9.27
N GLU A 410 11.91 -18.55 8.45
CA GLU A 410 13.34 -18.32 8.67
C GLU A 410 13.69 -16.85 8.32
N PRO A 411 14.36 -16.09 9.22
CA PRO A 411 14.57 -14.64 9.06
C PRO A 411 15.17 -14.20 7.72
N VAL A 412 16.00 -15.05 7.09
CA VAL A 412 16.58 -14.78 5.77
C VAL A 412 15.50 -14.79 4.69
N ALA A 413 14.51 -15.68 4.73
CA ALA A 413 13.38 -15.70 3.81
C ALA A 413 12.51 -14.44 3.93
N ALA A 414 12.34 -13.91 5.15
CA ALA A 414 11.65 -12.64 5.38
C ALA A 414 12.42 -11.46 4.76
N TRP A 415 13.74 -11.40 4.97
CA TRP A 415 14.61 -10.42 4.33
C TRP A 415 14.56 -10.50 2.79
N GLU A 416 14.66 -11.70 2.23
CA GLU A 416 14.58 -11.92 0.77
C GLU A 416 13.26 -11.41 0.18
N ARG A 417 12.13 -11.71 0.82
CA ARG A 417 10.82 -11.19 0.37
C ARG A 417 10.72 -9.67 0.46
N LEU A 418 11.27 -9.09 1.52
CA LEU A 418 11.27 -7.65 1.71
C LEU A 418 12.09 -6.98 0.61
N VAL A 419 13.32 -7.46 0.38
CA VAL A 419 14.21 -6.98 -0.68
C VAL A 419 13.59 -7.15 -2.06
N ALA A 420 12.93 -8.28 -2.34
CA ALA A 420 12.25 -8.51 -3.60
C ALA A 420 11.13 -7.46 -3.85
N LYS A 421 10.35 -7.11 -2.82
CA LYS A 421 9.31 -6.08 -2.93
C LYS A 421 9.88 -4.68 -3.06
N TYR A 422 10.89 -4.35 -2.24
CA TYR A 422 11.59 -3.07 -2.34
C TYR A 422 12.21 -2.87 -3.72
N SER A 423 12.76 -3.92 -4.33
CA SER A 423 13.36 -3.85 -5.68
C SER A 423 12.36 -3.56 -6.81
N ASN A 424 11.06 -3.75 -6.55
CA ASN A 424 9.98 -3.40 -7.47
C ASN A 424 9.51 -1.94 -7.31
N THR A 425 10.06 -1.19 -6.36
CA THR A 425 9.77 0.24 -6.21
C THR A 425 10.57 1.08 -7.21
N LYS A 426 10.11 2.31 -7.43
CA LYS A 426 10.74 3.34 -8.25
C LYS A 426 11.55 4.27 -7.37
N LEU A 427 12.81 4.48 -7.72
CA LEU A 427 13.67 5.47 -7.09
C LEU A 427 13.97 6.57 -8.12
N THR A 428 13.86 7.84 -7.68
CA THR A 428 14.27 8.98 -8.51
C THR A 428 15.78 8.98 -8.71
N TYR A 429 16.52 8.71 -7.63
CA TYR A 429 17.98 8.58 -7.64
C TYR A 429 18.35 7.15 -7.24
N GLY A 430 19.01 6.42 -8.16
CA GLY A 430 19.37 5.02 -7.92
C GLY A 430 20.41 4.83 -6.79
N GLU A 431 21.09 5.90 -6.40
CA GLU A 431 22.08 5.94 -5.31
C GLU A 431 21.41 5.84 -3.94
N ASP A 432 20.19 6.35 -3.80
CA ASP A 432 19.42 6.33 -2.55
C ASP A 432 19.03 4.92 -2.10
N LYS A 433 19.15 3.91 -2.98
CA LYS A 433 18.62 2.57 -2.75
C LYS A 433 19.04 1.94 -1.42
N LEU A 434 20.29 2.16 -0.98
CA LEU A 434 20.80 1.62 0.28
C LEU A 434 20.40 2.50 1.46
N VAL A 435 20.35 3.81 1.27
CA VAL A 435 19.95 4.76 2.31
C VAL A 435 18.47 4.57 2.66
N ALA A 436 17.61 4.47 1.64
CA ALA A 436 16.18 4.23 1.78
C ALA A 436 15.83 2.83 2.32
N LEU A 437 16.80 1.89 2.39
CA LEU A 437 16.64 0.60 3.06
C LEU A 437 17.42 0.52 4.38
N SER A 438 18.29 1.49 4.67
CA SER A 438 19.23 1.45 5.79
C SER A 438 18.53 1.41 7.15
N GLY A 439 17.38 2.08 7.26
CA GLY A 439 16.52 2.04 8.43
C GLY A 439 16.02 0.64 8.75
N ILE A 440 15.47 -0.03 7.74
CA ILE A 440 14.99 -1.42 7.84
C ILE A 440 16.18 -2.37 8.11
N ALA A 441 17.31 -2.17 7.43
CA ALA A 441 18.50 -2.97 7.65
C ALA A 441 19.02 -2.90 9.09
N LYS A 442 19.08 -1.70 9.69
CA LYS A 442 19.46 -1.54 11.11
C LYS A 442 18.55 -2.35 12.04
N LEU A 443 17.26 -2.45 11.71
CA LEU A 443 16.29 -3.19 12.51
C LEU A 443 16.49 -4.71 12.37
N PHE A 444 16.66 -5.22 11.15
CA PHE A 444 17.00 -6.62 10.92
C PHE A 444 18.35 -7.01 11.54
N GLN A 445 19.31 -6.07 11.61
CA GLN A 445 20.61 -6.33 12.23
C GLN A 445 20.47 -6.69 13.72
N GLN A 446 19.54 -6.06 14.42
CA GLN A 446 19.23 -6.39 15.82
C GLN A 446 18.62 -7.79 15.97
N MET A 447 17.82 -8.23 14.99
CA MET A 447 17.25 -9.59 14.96
C MET A 447 18.29 -10.65 14.65
N PHE A 448 19.01 -10.48 13.53
CA PHE A 448 19.97 -11.46 13.03
C PHE A 448 21.18 -11.57 13.96
N LYS A 449 21.50 -10.49 14.72
CA LYS A 449 22.76 -10.32 15.43
C LYS A 449 23.96 -10.64 14.52
N ASP A 450 23.81 -10.29 13.24
CA ASP A 450 24.74 -10.63 12.18
C ASP A 450 25.34 -9.36 11.56
N ARG A 451 26.44 -9.51 10.86
CA ARG A 451 27.12 -8.39 10.19
C ARG A 451 26.37 -8.04 8.90
N TYR A 452 25.82 -6.83 8.86
CA TYR A 452 25.22 -6.27 7.65
C TYR A 452 26.31 -5.77 6.68
N LEU A 453 26.17 -6.13 5.41
CA LEU A 453 27.11 -5.85 4.33
C LEU A 453 26.35 -5.30 3.11
N ALA A 454 25.99 -4.01 3.16
CA ALA A 454 25.43 -3.27 2.02
C ALA A 454 24.27 -3.98 1.28
N GLY A 455 23.30 -4.51 2.02
CA GLY A 455 22.14 -5.24 1.50
C GLY A 455 22.18 -6.75 1.78
N LEU A 456 23.32 -7.25 2.23
CA LEU A 456 23.57 -8.66 2.55
C LEU A 456 23.82 -8.89 4.04
N TRP A 457 23.70 -10.13 4.47
CA TRP A 457 24.02 -10.61 5.80
C TRP A 457 25.17 -11.62 5.71
N TRP A 458 26.14 -11.54 6.61
CA TRP A 458 27.37 -12.36 6.55
C TRP A 458 27.09 -13.86 6.67
N SER A 459 26.21 -14.27 7.58
CA SER A 459 25.94 -15.69 7.83
C SER A 459 25.25 -16.38 6.64
N PRO A 460 24.17 -15.84 6.03
CA PRO A 460 23.57 -16.39 4.83
C PRO A 460 24.14 -15.79 3.53
N PHE A 461 25.35 -15.23 3.55
CA PHE A 461 25.92 -14.46 2.44
C PHE A 461 25.88 -15.21 1.10
N ALA A 462 26.29 -16.48 1.09
CA ALA A 462 26.28 -17.32 -0.11
C ALA A 462 24.87 -17.51 -0.70
N ARG A 463 23.83 -17.62 0.15
CA ARG A 463 22.43 -17.73 -0.28
C ARG A 463 21.95 -16.42 -0.88
N LEU A 464 22.24 -15.31 -0.21
CA LEU A 464 21.80 -13.99 -0.66
C LEU A 464 22.52 -13.50 -1.93
N LEU A 465 23.68 -14.08 -2.26
CA LEU A 465 24.34 -13.89 -3.55
C LEU A 465 23.62 -14.58 -4.72
N CYS A 466 22.78 -15.58 -4.46
CA CYS A 466 22.02 -16.33 -5.48
C CYS A 466 20.74 -15.60 -5.94
N TRP A 467 20.70 -14.26 -5.82
CA TRP A 467 19.57 -13.47 -6.28
C TRP A 467 19.39 -13.60 -7.79
N ARG A 468 18.15 -13.47 -8.25
CA ARG A 468 17.79 -13.49 -9.66
C ARG A 468 16.75 -12.42 -9.94
N ARG A 469 16.76 -11.90 -11.17
CA ARG A 469 15.64 -11.11 -11.67
C ARG A 469 14.44 -12.03 -11.89
N ASP A 470 13.27 -11.57 -11.49
CA ASP A 470 12.02 -12.25 -11.83
C ASP A 470 11.67 -11.91 -13.28
N ASP A 471 11.81 -12.89 -14.18
CA ASP A 471 11.61 -12.71 -15.62
C ASP A 471 10.12 -12.54 -16.00
N HIS A 472 9.19 -12.68 -15.04
CA HIS A 472 7.75 -12.65 -15.30
C HIS A 472 7.10 -11.26 -15.28
N GLN A 473 7.76 -10.18 -14.83
CA GLN A 473 7.08 -8.91 -14.54
C GLN A 473 7.46 -7.67 -15.36
N ASP A 474 8.57 -7.63 -16.11
CA ASP A 474 8.99 -6.40 -16.83
C ASP A 474 9.31 -6.63 -18.32
N LYS A 475 8.53 -5.99 -19.20
CA LYS A 475 8.80 -5.82 -20.65
C LYS A 475 9.63 -4.55 -20.96
N GLU A 476 9.82 -3.64 -20.01
CA GLU A 476 10.54 -2.37 -20.25
C GLU A 476 12.00 -2.39 -19.76
N ALA A 477 12.87 -1.72 -20.52
CA ALA A 477 14.28 -1.57 -20.21
C ALA A 477 14.48 -0.44 -19.18
N ARG A 478 14.88 -0.78 -17.95
CA ARG A 478 15.24 0.24 -16.94
C ARG A 478 16.55 0.94 -17.33
N VAL A 479 16.60 2.25 -17.14
CA VAL A 479 17.75 3.12 -17.42
C VAL A 479 18.95 2.66 -16.60
N ARG A 480 20.12 2.53 -17.25
CA ARG A 480 21.37 2.14 -16.58
C ARG A 480 21.84 3.31 -15.71
N PRO A 481 22.16 3.11 -14.42
CA PRO A 481 22.81 4.15 -13.64
C PRO A 481 24.24 4.40 -14.13
N ASP A 482 24.68 5.66 -14.05
CA ASP A 482 26.00 6.12 -14.52
C ASP A 482 27.17 5.63 -13.65
N TYR A 483 26.93 5.31 -12.37
CA TYR A 483 27.93 4.79 -11.46
C TYR A 483 27.86 3.26 -11.27
N ARG A 484 29.00 2.59 -11.43
CA ARG A 484 29.24 1.19 -11.00
C ARG A 484 30.43 1.16 -10.05
N ALA A 485 30.22 0.65 -8.84
CA ALA A 485 31.33 0.29 -7.95
C ALA A 485 32.15 -0.87 -8.58
N PRO A 486 33.47 -0.98 -8.29
CA PRO A 486 34.33 -2.05 -8.80
C PRO A 486 33.84 -3.46 -8.43
N SER A 487 34.24 -4.46 -9.21
CA SER A 487 33.81 -5.87 -9.15
C SER A 487 34.06 -6.59 -7.83
N ASP A 488 34.83 -5.99 -6.92
CA ASP A 488 35.36 -6.66 -5.72
C ASP A 488 34.69 -6.14 -4.43
N ALA A 489 33.63 -5.35 -4.55
CA ALA A 489 32.90 -4.79 -3.42
C ALA A 489 31.50 -5.44 -3.25
N PRO A 490 31.01 -5.64 -2.01
CA PRO A 490 29.74 -6.30 -1.69
C PRO A 490 28.48 -5.54 -2.15
N HIS A 491 28.62 -4.44 -2.92
CA HIS A 491 27.54 -3.61 -3.45
C HIS A 491 26.64 -4.29 -4.51
N PHE A 492 26.93 -5.54 -4.90
CA PHE A 492 26.30 -6.20 -6.05
C PHE A 492 24.87 -6.72 -5.80
N ALA A 493 24.46 -6.98 -4.56
CA ALA A 493 23.20 -7.71 -4.28
C ALA A 493 21.92 -6.92 -4.61
N LEU A 494 21.94 -5.60 -4.48
CA LEU A 494 20.82 -4.73 -4.86
C LEU A 494 21.03 -4.07 -6.24
N GLY A 495 22.27 -4.02 -6.75
CA GLY A 495 22.60 -3.39 -8.03
C GLY A 495 22.26 -4.24 -9.26
N GLY A 496 22.34 -5.57 -9.15
CA GLY A 496 22.12 -6.44 -10.31
C GLY A 496 20.66 -6.80 -10.59
N VAL A 497 19.72 -6.48 -9.70
CA VAL A 497 18.27 -6.65 -9.94
C VAL A 497 17.76 -5.74 -11.08
N LEU A 498 18.53 -4.70 -11.44
CA LEU A 498 18.17 -3.69 -12.45
C LEU A 498 19.03 -3.69 -13.71
N GLY A 499 20.00 -4.61 -13.83
CA GLY A 499 20.90 -4.63 -14.99
C GLY A 499 21.30 -6.05 -15.36
N ARG A 500 21.11 -6.43 -16.63
CA ARG A 500 21.53 -7.73 -17.19
C ARG A 500 22.89 -8.15 -16.64
N SER A 501 22.97 -9.37 -16.11
CA SER A 501 24.24 -10.10 -16.08
C SER A 501 24.04 -11.50 -16.67
N SER A 502 24.98 -11.86 -17.53
CA SER A 502 25.07 -13.12 -18.26
C SER A 502 25.16 -14.31 -17.32
N ARG A 503 24.45 -15.39 -17.64
CA ARG A 503 24.61 -16.71 -17.03
C ARG A 503 26.10 -17.06 -16.87
N ARG A 504 26.61 -17.12 -15.64
CA ARG A 504 27.79 -17.93 -15.33
C ARG A 504 27.37 -19.02 -14.36
N LYS A 505 27.43 -20.26 -14.84
CA LYS A 505 27.30 -21.47 -14.02
C LYS A 505 28.43 -21.46 -12.99
N CYS A 506 28.11 -21.47 -11.70
CA CYS A 506 29.08 -21.83 -10.66
C CYS A 506 29.47 -23.30 -10.85
N ARG A 507 30.69 -23.54 -11.33
CA ARG A 507 31.39 -24.80 -11.08
C ARG A 507 31.99 -24.69 -9.68
N THR A 508 31.58 -25.60 -8.80
CA THR A 508 32.27 -25.90 -7.55
C THR A 508 33.72 -26.25 -7.85
N ALA A 509 34.66 -25.46 -7.33
CA ALA A 509 36.05 -25.89 -7.19
C ALA A 509 36.26 -26.21 -5.70
N ARG A 510 36.43 -27.50 -5.42
CA ARG A 510 37.14 -27.97 -4.23
C ARG A 510 38.60 -27.56 -4.39
N GLU A 511 39.16 -26.95 -3.35
CA GLU A 511 40.36 -27.42 -2.64
C GLU A 511 40.53 -26.61 -1.34
#